data_AF-A0A078I370-F1
#
_entry.id   AF-A0A078I370-F1
#
_cell.length_a   1.000
_cell.length_b   1.000
_cell.length_c   1.000
_cell.angle_alpha   90.00
_cell.angle_beta   90.00
_cell.angle_gamma   90.00
#
_symmetry.space_group_name_H-M   'P 1'
#
loop_
_entity.id
_entity.type
_entity.pdbx_description
1 polymer ?
#
loop_
_entity_poly.entity_id
_entity_poly.type
_entity_poly.pdbx_seq_one_letter_code
_entity_poly.pdbx_strand_id
1 'polypeptide(L)'
;MNEALSSGKVENEGLMVKQNRTNVQECYGDHGYDNMFFSMRSIFIGHGPRFRRGKKVPSFENVQIYNVVAEILGLRPAPNNGSSLFTRSLLMPTGETMQLK
;
A
#
# COMPACT_ATOMS: atom_id res chain seq x y z
N MET A 1 -18.04 20.15 -23.16
CA MET A 1 -17.00 21.04 -22.60
C MET A 1 -17.59 21.74 -21.39
N ASN A 2 -17.19 21.31 -20.19
CA ASN A 2 -16.77 22.17 -19.08
C ASN A 2 -16.46 21.27 -17.88
N GLU A 3 -15.17 21.16 -17.64
CA GLU A 3 -14.56 20.63 -16.43
C GLU A 3 -15.06 21.41 -15.22
N ALA A 4 -15.46 20.67 -14.20
CA ALA A 4 -15.11 20.98 -12.82
C ALA A 4 -14.99 19.64 -12.11
N LEU A 5 -13.89 18.95 -12.37
CA LEU A 5 -13.30 18.06 -11.37
C LEU A 5 -13.01 18.95 -10.16
N SER A 6 -13.95 19.02 -9.22
CA SER A 6 -13.62 19.46 -7.88
C SER A 6 -12.73 18.38 -7.30
N SER A 7 -11.43 18.56 -7.50
CA SER A 7 -10.38 18.03 -6.64
C SER A 7 -10.60 18.60 -5.24
N GLY A 8 -11.69 18.21 -4.59
CA GLY A 8 -11.93 18.46 -3.19
C GLY A 8 -10.97 17.56 -2.44
N LYS A 9 -9.77 18.07 -2.14
CA LYS A 9 -8.99 17.52 -1.04
C LYS A 9 -9.91 17.56 0.17
N VAL A 10 -10.36 16.40 0.61
CA VAL A 10 -10.99 16.25 1.90
C VAL A 10 -9.86 16.45 2.92
N GLU A 11 -9.74 17.68 3.43
CA GLU A 11 -8.65 18.06 4.35
C GLU A 11 -8.83 17.47 5.75
N ASN A 12 -10.02 16.97 6.09
CA ASN A 12 -10.33 16.39 7.41
C ASN A 12 -11.03 15.03 7.28
N GLU A 13 -10.59 14.06 8.09
CA GLU A 13 -11.27 12.76 8.22
C GLU A 13 -12.76 12.93 8.57
N GLY A 14 -13.62 12.08 8.01
CA GLY A 14 -15.06 12.07 8.31
C GLY A 14 -15.92 13.06 7.51
N LEU A 15 -15.34 13.85 6.62
CA LEU A 15 -16.09 14.74 5.71
C LEU A 15 -16.23 14.14 4.31
N MET A 16 -17.42 14.22 3.73
CA MET A 16 -17.70 13.68 2.42
C MET A 16 -18.47 14.70 1.58
N VAL A 17 -18.06 14.87 0.32
CA VAL A 17 -18.77 15.71 -0.65
C VAL A 17 -19.70 14.84 -1.47
N LYS A 18 -21.02 15.01 -1.30
CA LYS A 18 -22.06 14.33 -2.08
C LYS A 18 -22.85 15.34 -2.92
N GLN A 19 -23.20 14.97 -4.16
CA GLN A 19 -24.20 15.72 -4.93
C GLN A 19 -25.58 15.49 -4.32
N ASN A 20 -26.36 16.56 -4.12
CA ASN A 20 -27.66 16.47 -3.49
C ASN A 20 -28.68 15.83 -4.46
N ARG A 21 -28.96 14.54 -4.29
CA ARG A 21 -29.97 13.79 -5.04
C ARG A 21 -31.22 13.47 -4.19
N THR A 22 -31.07 13.42 -2.87
CA THR A 22 -32.12 13.15 -1.85
C THR A 22 -31.65 13.62 -0.46
N ASN A 23 -32.55 14.06 0.42
CA ASN A 23 -32.28 14.48 1.81
C ASN A 23 -31.97 13.32 2.79
N VAL A 24 -31.26 12.29 2.36
CA VAL A 24 -30.93 11.14 3.21
C VAL A 24 -29.59 11.39 3.89
N GLN A 25 -29.60 11.50 5.22
CA GLN A 25 -28.39 11.55 6.05
C GLN A 25 -28.02 10.13 6.45
N GLU A 26 -26.90 9.63 5.92
CA GLU A 26 -26.37 8.29 6.24
C GLU A 26 -25.15 8.41 7.16
N CYS A 27 -25.10 7.59 8.21
CA CYS A 27 -23.91 7.42 9.06
C CYS A 27 -23.41 5.98 8.94
N TYR A 28 -22.20 5.79 8.41
CA TYR A 28 -21.49 4.52 8.32
C TYR A 28 -19.96 4.76 8.38
N GLY A 29 -19.16 3.70 8.52
CA GLY A 29 -17.71 3.79 8.44
C GLY A 29 -17.25 3.92 6.99
N ASP A 30 -16.46 4.95 6.68
CA ASP A 30 -16.07 5.27 5.31
C ASP A 30 -14.54 5.26 5.14
N HIS A 31 -14.08 5.29 3.89
CA HIS A 31 -12.67 5.26 3.52
C HIS A 31 -12.40 6.10 2.26
N GLY A 32 -11.13 6.21 1.85
CA GLY A 32 -10.74 6.96 0.66
C GLY A 32 -10.38 8.43 0.92
N TYR A 33 -10.23 8.80 2.20
CA TYR A 33 -9.58 10.04 2.62
C TYR A 33 -8.08 10.05 2.26
N ASP A 34 -7.39 11.14 2.61
CA ASP A 34 -5.94 11.23 2.46
C ASP A 34 -5.24 10.00 3.09
N ASN A 35 -4.35 9.36 2.34
CA ASN A 35 -3.68 8.13 2.77
C ASN A 35 -2.68 8.36 3.91
N MET A 36 -2.35 9.62 4.24
CA MET A 36 -1.50 9.97 5.37
C MET A 36 -2.21 9.85 6.71
N PHE A 37 -3.54 9.84 6.71
CA PHE A 37 -4.36 9.63 7.90
C PHE A 37 -4.12 8.26 8.53
N PHE A 38 -4.03 8.22 9.86
CA PHE A 38 -3.73 6.99 10.58
C PHE A 38 -4.84 5.95 10.40
N SER A 39 -6.10 6.40 10.34
CA SER A 39 -7.28 5.56 10.08
C SER A 39 -7.26 4.90 8.70
N MET A 40 -6.55 5.47 7.73
CA MET A 40 -6.42 4.96 6.35
C MET A 40 -5.20 4.05 6.15
N ARG A 41 -4.38 3.83 7.18
CA ARG A 41 -3.21 2.93 7.08
C ARG A 41 -3.64 1.47 7.03
N SER A 42 -2.96 0.70 6.19
CA SER A 42 -3.16 -0.75 6.07
C SER A 42 -2.13 -1.55 6.87
N ILE A 43 -2.40 -2.84 7.04
CA ILE A 43 -1.48 -3.80 7.65
C ILE A 43 -0.66 -4.52 6.58
N PHE A 44 0.59 -4.85 6.91
CA PHE A 44 1.43 -5.71 6.10
C PHE A 44 2.16 -6.74 6.97
N ILE A 45 2.02 -8.02 6.61
CA ILE A 45 2.72 -9.14 7.26
C ILE A 45 3.27 -10.04 6.16
N GLY A 46 4.60 -10.20 6.11
CA GLY A 46 5.28 -11.11 5.19
C GLY A 46 5.85 -12.30 5.95
N HIS A 47 5.42 -13.51 5.60
CA HIS A 47 5.95 -14.77 6.16
C HIS A 47 6.28 -15.76 5.06
N GLY A 48 7.45 -16.37 5.14
CA GLY A 48 7.93 -17.34 4.17
C GLY A 48 9.45 -17.40 4.11
N PRO A 49 10.03 -18.35 3.38
CA PRO A 49 11.48 -18.58 3.33
C PRO A 49 12.26 -17.43 2.69
N ARG A 50 11.62 -16.61 1.85
CA ARG A 50 12.26 -15.44 1.23
C ARG A 50 12.26 -14.20 2.14
N PHE A 51 11.33 -14.09 3.09
CA PHE A 51 11.28 -12.96 4.01
C PHE A 51 12.33 -13.10 5.11
N ARG A 52 12.97 -11.99 5.49
CA ARG A 52 13.85 -11.98 6.68
C ARG A 52 13.02 -12.25 7.93
N ARG A 53 13.44 -13.23 8.73
CA ARG A 53 12.71 -13.64 9.95
C ARG A 53 12.75 -12.56 11.04
N GLY A 54 11.62 -12.35 11.71
CA GLY A 54 11.52 -11.44 12.87
C GLY A 54 11.76 -9.96 12.56
N LYS A 55 11.85 -9.57 11.28
CA LYS A 55 12.15 -8.21 10.89
C LYS A 55 10.91 -7.32 10.95
N LYS A 56 10.95 -6.27 11.76
CA LYS A 56 10.03 -5.13 11.68
C LYS A 56 10.58 -4.12 10.68
N VAL A 57 9.71 -3.61 9.81
CA VAL A 57 10.05 -2.58 8.82
C VAL A 57 9.29 -1.29 9.12
N PRO A 58 9.86 -0.11 8.83
CA PRO A 58 9.11 1.15 8.87
C PRO A 58 7.89 1.11 7.94
N SER A 59 6.94 2.01 8.16
CA SER A 59 5.82 2.22 7.23
C SER A 59 6.34 2.48 5.82
N PHE A 60 5.64 1.94 4.84
CA PHE A 60 5.97 2.06 3.42
C PHE A 60 4.69 2.10 2.59
N GLU A 61 4.79 2.58 1.35
CA GLU A 61 3.65 2.65 0.43
C GLU A 61 3.39 1.30 -0.25
N ASN A 62 2.12 0.97 -0.47
CA ASN A 62 1.73 -0.30 -1.10
C ASN A 62 2.30 -0.53 -2.52
N VAL A 63 2.69 0.53 -3.23
CA VAL A 63 3.35 0.45 -4.55
C VAL A 63 4.63 -0.38 -4.53
N GLN A 64 5.28 -0.52 -3.36
CA GLN A 64 6.48 -1.33 -3.20
C GLN A 64 6.21 -2.84 -3.32
N ILE A 65 4.99 -3.29 -3.04
CA ILE A 65 4.63 -4.71 -2.93
C ILE A 65 4.80 -5.44 -4.27
N TYR A 66 4.52 -4.78 -5.39
CA TYR A 66 4.68 -5.38 -6.72
C TYR A 66 6.10 -5.91 -6.95
N ASN A 67 7.12 -5.11 -6.62
CA ASN A 67 8.52 -5.52 -6.77
C ASN A 67 8.91 -6.65 -5.80
N VAL A 68 8.28 -6.72 -4.62
CA VAL A 68 8.50 -7.82 -3.66
C VAL A 68 7.96 -9.13 -4.23
N VAL A 69 6.74 -9.12 -4.76
CA VAL A 69 6.12 -10.31 -5.35
C VAL A 69 6.89 -10.78 -6.59
N ALA A 70 7.25 -9.86 -7.49
CA ALA A 70 8.05 -10.18 -8.67
C ALA A 70 9.40 -10.84 -8.30
N GLU A 71 10.12 -10.31 -7.31
CA GLU A 71 11.39 -10.87 -6.85
C GLU A 71 11.21 -12.27 -6.23
N ILE A 72 10.16 -12.48 -5.42
CA ILE A 72 9.86 -13.80 -4.84
C ILE A 72 9.60 -14.84 -5.93
N LEU A 73 8.91 -14.44 -7.01
CA LEU A 73 8.58 -15.29 -8.14
C LEU A 73 9.71 -15.42 -9.18
N GLY A 74 10.83 -14.71 -9.00
CA GLY A 74 11.93 -14.70 -9.97
C GLY A 74 11.59 -14.02 -11.30
N LEU A 75 10.64 -13.06 -11.28
CA LEU A 75 10.19 -12.34 -12.47
C LEU A 75 10.95 -11.03 -12.64
N ARG A 76 11.15 -10.61 -13.90
CA ARG A 76 11.58 -9.24 -14.21
C ARG A 76 10.38 -8.29 -14.05
N PRO A 77 10.38 -7.35 -13.09
CA PRO A 77 9.27 -6.42 -12.92
C PRO A 77 9.12 -5.49 -14.13
N ALA A 78 7.88 -5.18 -14.51
CA ALA A 78 7.58 -4.12 -15.47
C ALA A 78 7.86 -2.73 -14.84
N PRO A 79 8.01 -1.66 -15.64
CA PRO A 79 8.17 -0.30 -15.11
C PRO A 79 7.03 0.08 -14.15
N ASN A 80 7.38 0.53 -12.94
CA ASN A 80 6.44 0.90 -11.88
C ASN A 80 7.08 1.92 -10.93
N ASN A 81 6.30 2.47 -10.00
CA ASN A 81 6.75 3.50 -9.05
C ASN A 81 7.41 2.95 -7.77
N GLY A 82 7.51 1.63 -7.62
CA GLY A 82 8.21 0.99 -6.51
C GLY A 82 9.73 1.00 -6.68
N SER A 83 10.45 0.94 -5.57
CA SER A 83 11.91 0.90 -5.51
C SER A 83 12.44 -0.51 -5.24
N SER A 84 13.47 -0.93 -5.99
CA SER A 84 14.14 -2.21 -5.76
C SER A 84 14.92 -2.25 -4.43
N LEU A 85 15.24 -1.09 -3.84
CA LEU A 85 15.89 -1.00 -2.53
C LEU A 85 14.97 -1.53 -1.42
N PHE A 86 13.66 -1.30 -1.53
CA PHE A 86 12.70 -1.80 -0.55
C PHE A 86 12.70 -3.33 -0.53
N THR A 87 12.65 -3.96 -1.70
CA THR A 87 12.72 -5.42 -1.85
C THR A 87 13.96 -6.01 -1.18
N ARG A 88 15.13 -5.41 -1.41
CA ARG A 88 16.41 -5.84 -0.80
C ARG A 88 16.42 -5.68 0.72
N SER A 89 15.70 -4.68 1.24
CA SER A 89 15.57 -4.48 2.68
C SER A 89 14.71 -5.58 3.33
N LEU A 90 13.72 -6.10 2.61
CA LEU A 90 12.69 -7.00 3.15
C LEU A 90 13.04 -8.48 2.97
N LEU A 91 13.64 -8.84 1.84
CA LEU A 91 13.94 -10.23 1.48
C LEU A 91 15.38 -10.63 1.81
N MET A 92 15.59 -11.94 1.96
CA MET A 92 16.92 -12.54 2.06
C MET A 92 17.65 -12.39 0.70
N PRO A 93 18.98 -12.21 0.66
CA PRO A 93 19.73 -12.23 -0.60
C PRO A 93 19.48 -13.52 -1.39
N THR A 94 19.43 -13.42 -2.71
CA THR A 94 19.27 -14.56 -3.62
C THR A 94 20.63 -15.26 -3.70
N GLY A 95 20.81 -16.36 -2.95
CA GLY A 95 22.08 -17.09 -2.82
C GLY A 95 22.30 -17.75 -1.46
N GLU A 96 21.58 -17.32 -0.42
CA GLU A 96 21.47 -18.05 0.84
C GLU A 96 20.34 -19.08 0.73
N THR A 97 20.63 -20.24 0.15
CA THR A 97 19.83 -21.44 0.42
C THR A 97 19.92 -21.69 1.92
N MET A 98 18.78 -21.65 2.61
CA MET A 98 18.71 -22.16 3.98
C MET A 98 19.20 -23.61 3.93
N GLN A 99 20.38 -23.87 4.48
CA GLN A 99 20.74 -25.23 4.86
C GLN A 99 19.64 -25.69 5.81
N LEU A 100 18.86 -26.66 5.36
CA LEU A 100 18.05 -27.50 6.23
C LEU A 100 19.03 -28.11 7.23
N LYS A 101 18.94 -27.69 8.49
CA LYS A 101 19.42 -28.48 9.61
C LYS A 101 18.44 -29.62 9.84
#